data_AF-F3AJU8-F1
#
_entry.id   AF-F3AJU8-F1
#
_cell.length_a   1.000
_cell.length_b   1.000
_cell.length_c   1.000
_cell.angle_alpha   90.00
_cell.angle_beta   90.00
_cell.angle_gamma   90.00
#
_symmetry.space_group_name_H-M   'P 1'
#
loop_
_entity.id
_entity.type
_entity.pdbx_description
1 polymer ?
#
loop_
_entity_poly.entity_id
_entity_poly.type
_entity_poly.pdbx_seq_one_letter_code
_entity_poly.pdbx_strand_id
1 'polypeptide(L)'
;MDVLMIMGLGVLAGRFLIPNRTKKGNEIISLTCTFLLIFSMGVTLGRNDNFLKDLSSLGLSSLLFFLVPTVLSILIVFILTKKLMIKKTTKQEKEVEE
;
A
#
# COMPACT_ATOMS: atom_id res chain seq x y z
N MET A 1 -6.78 -8.61 14.97
CA MET A 1 -8.19 -8.96 14.71
C MET A 1 -9.07 -7.72 14.72
N ASP A 2 -8.93 -6.86 15.73
CA ASP A 2 -9.82 -5.70 15.94
C ASP A 2 -9.76 -4.67 14.81
N VAL A 3 -8.56 -4.40 14.28
CA VAL A 3 -8.36 -3.46 13.16
C VAL A 3 -9.09 -3.93 11.90
N LEU A 4 -9.07 -5.23 11.60
CA LEU A 4 -9.78 -5.80 10.46
C LEU A 4 -11.30 -5.73 10.64
N MET A 5 -11.79 -5.96 11.87
CA MET A 5 -13.22 -5.82 12.19
C MET A 5 -13.69 -4.37 12.05
N ILE A 6 -12.90 -3.41 12.53
CA ILE A 6 -13.20 -1.98 12.44
C ILE A 6 -13.18 -1.50 10.98
N MET A 7 -12.22 -1.95 10.17
CA MET A 7 -12.21 -1.68 8.73
C MET A 7 -13.45 -2.26 8.04
N GLY A 8 -13.81 -3.50 8.34
CA GLY A 8 -15.00 -4.15 7.77
C GLY A 8 -16.30 -3.43 8.14
N LEU A 9 -16.45 -3.06 9.42
CA LEU A 9 -17.59 -2.27 9.91
C LEU A 9 -17.64 -0.88 9.27
N GLY A 10 -16.49 -0.21 9.10
CA GLY A 10 -16.41 1.09 8.43
C GLY A 10 -16.89 1.04 6.99
N VAL A 11 -16.56 -0.02 6.24
CA VAL A 11 -17.04 -0.22 4.86
C VAL A 11 -18.55 -0.49 4.81
N LEU A 12 -19.09 -1.29 5.73
CA LEU A 12 -20.52 -1.56 5.83
C LEU A 12 -21.32 -0.31 6.21
N ALA A 13 -20.86 0.42 7.22
CA ALA A 13 -21.49 1.65 7.69
C ALA A 13 -21.43 2.74 6.61
N GLY A 14 -20.31 2.87 5.89
CA GLY A 14 -20.19 3.80 4.76
C GLY A 14 -21.17 3.50 3.61
N ARG A 15 -21.48 2.22 3.36
CA ARG A 15 -22.46 1.82 2.34
C ARG A 15 -23.91 2.01 2.79
N PHE A 16 -24.20 1.88 4.09
CA PHE A 16 -25.56 1.92 4.62
C PHE A 16 -26.00 3.33 5.06
N LEU A 17 -25.10 4.17 5.59
CA LEU A 17 -25.43 5.47 6.20
C LEU A 17 -25.21 6.71 5.31
N ILE A 18 -24.69 6.59 4.08
CA ILE A 18 -24.37 7.77 3.24
C ILE A 18 -25.40 7.98 2.11
N PRO A 19 -26.54 8.67 2.36
CA PRO A 19 -27.35 9.24 1.29
C PRO A 19 -26.63 10.46 0.67
N ASN A 20 -26.89 10.74 -0.61
CA ASN A 20 -26.18 11.74 -1.44
C ASN A 20 -26.08 13.18 -0.86
N ARG A 21 -26.82 13.51 0.20
CA ARG A 21 -26.80 14.83 0.87
C ARG A 21 -25.67 14.99 1.90
N THR A 22 -25.15 13.93 2.49
CA THR A 22 -24.12 13.99 3.56
C THR A 22 -22.68 13.87 3.05
N LYS A 23 -22.48 13.61 1.75
CA LYS A 23 -21.14 13.52 1.13
C LYS A 23 -20.26 14.73 1.39
N LYS A 24 -20.81 15.95 1.24
CA LYS A 24 -20.07 17.21 1.48
C LYS A 24 -19.66 17.40 2.94
N GLY A 25 -20.50 16.97 3.88
CA GLY A 25 -20.21 17.07 5.32
C GLY A 25 -19.10 16.11 5.74
N ASN A 26 -19.15 14.86 5.24
CA ASN A 26 -18.11 13.87 5.49
C ASN A 26 -16.75 14.29 4.89
N GLU A 27 -16.77 14.91 3.72
CA GLU A 27 -15.57 15.45 3.06
C GLU A 27 -14.91 16.55 3.91
N ILE A 28 -15.68 17.51 4.43
CA ILE A 28 -15.17 18.57 5.30
C ILE A 28 -14.64 17.98 6.61
N ILE A 29 -15.40 17.08 7.26
CA ILE A 29 -14.95 16.41 8.50
C ILE A 29 -13.64 15.65 8.26
N SER A 30 -13.53 14.93 7.14
CA SER A 30 -12.35 14.13 6.82
C SER A 30 -11.15 15.01 6.53
N LEU A 31 -11.35 16.14 5.84
CA LEU A 31 -10.31 17.15 5.61
C LEU A 31 -9.84 17.76 6.94
N THR A 32 -10.75 18.23 7.79
CA THR A 32 -10.40 18.79 9.09
C THR A 32 -9.66 17.78 9.96
N CYS A 33 -10.13 16.52 9.99
CA CYS A 33 -9.44 15.44 10.71
C CYS A 33 -8.04 15.19 10.14
N THR A 34 -7.89 15.14 8.82
CA THR A 34 -6.59 14.98 8.15
C THR A 34 -5.65 16.12 8.51
N PHE A 35 -6.13 17.37 8.48
CA PHE A 35 -5.35 18.54 8.89
C PHE A 35 -4.89 18.45 10.35
N LEU A 36 -5.79 18.08 11.26
CA LEU A 36 -5.46 17.90 12.67
C LEU A 36 -4.43 16.79 12.89
N LEU A 37 -4.54 15.67 12.17
CA LEU A 37 -3.59 14.57 12.26
C LEU A 37 -2.20 14.97 11.74
N ILE A 38 -2.14 15.62 10.57
CA ILE A 38 -0.88 16.13 10.01
C ILE A 38 -0.25 17.14 10.99
N PHE A 39 -1.06 18.04 11.54
CA PHE A 39 -0.58 19.02 12.53
C PHE A 39 -0.04 18.32 13.79
N SER A 40 -0.77 17.37 14.36
CA SER A 40 -0.35 16.62 15.53
C SER A 40 0.94 15.83 15.31
N MET A 41 1.06 15.19 14.13
CA MET A 41 2.30 14.51 13.74
C MET A 41 3.44 15.51 13.59
N GLY A 42 3.21 16.64 12.91
CA GLY A 42 4.19 17.72 12.73
C GLY A 42 4.71 18.31 14.03
N VAL A 43 3.83 18.56 15.01
CA VAL A 43 4.22 19.04 16.36
C VAL A 43 5.06 17.99 17.09
N THR A 44 4.70 16.70 16.96
CA THR A 44 5.45 15.60 17.56
C THR A 44 6.86 15.50 16.97
N LEU A 45 6.99 15.71 15.65
CA LEU A 45 8.27 15.79 14.95
C LEU A 45 9.10 17.01 15.39
N GLY A 46 8.48 18.19 15.47
CA GLY A 46 9.18 19.44 15.84
C GLY A 46 9.68 19.48 17.27
N ARG A 47 9.08 18.69 18.17
CA ARG A 47 9.54 18.53 19.57
C ARG A 47 10.70 17.53 19.72
N ASN A 48 10.99 16.72 18.69
CA ASN A 48 12.04 15.72 18.76
C ASN A 48 13.34 16.28 18.16
N ASP A 49 14.29 16.68 19.02
CA ASP A 49 15.60 17.21 18.59
C ASP A 49 16.42 16.19 17.77
N ASN A 50 16.14 14.89 17.91
CA ASN A 50 16.80 13.81 17.16
C ASN A 50 16.06 13.43 15.87
N PHE A 51 14.96 14.11 15.52
CA PHE A 51 14.12 13.76 14.38
C PHE A 51 14.91 13.63 13.07
N LEU A 52 15.85 14.53 12.79
CA LEU A 52 16.68 14.51 11.57
C LEU A 52 17.58 13.27 11.52
N LYS A 53 18.10 12.85 12.67
CA LYS A 53 18.96 11.67 12.82
C LYS A 53 18.13 10.38 12.71
N ASP A 54 16.96 10.37 13.34
CA ASP A 54 16.00 9.27 13.23
C ASP A 54 15.47 9.15 11.81
N LEU A 55 15.20 10.26 11.12
CA LEU A 55 14.76 10.28 9.72
C LEU A 55 15.85 9.75 8.77
N SER A 56 17.12 10.09 9.01
CA SER A 56 18.24 9.54 8.24
C SER A 56 18.38 8.03 8.42
N SER A 57 18.29 7.55 9.67
CA SER A 57 18.34 6.12 9.98
C SER A 57 17.13 5.38 9.40
N LEU A 58 15.93 5.92 9.59
CA LEU A 58 14.67 5.38 9.06
C LEU A 58 14.68 5.37 7.53
N GLY A 59 15.15 6.44 6.89
CA GLY A 59 15.24 6.52 5.43
C GLY A 59 16.16 5.45 4.83
N LEU A 60 17.29 5.18 5.49
CA LEU A 60 18.19 4.11 5.07
C LEU A 60 17.57 2.73 5.25
N SER A 61 16.90 2.49 6.39
CA SER A 61 16.14 1.26 6.62
C SER A 61 15.01 1.08 5.62
N SER A 62 14.23 2.13 5.34
CA SER A 62 13.14 2.11 4.37
C SER A 62 13.62 1.86 2.95
N LEU A 63 14.79 2.38 2.56
CA LEU A 63 15.40 2.05 1.27
C LEU A 63 15.77 0.57 1.18
N LEU A 64 16.33 -0.01 2.24
CA LEU A 64 16.62 -1.44 2.31
C LEU A 64 15.35 -2.29 2.23
N PHE A 65 14.31 -1.91 2.99
CA PHE A 65 12.98 -2.55 2.95
C PHE A 65 12.22 -2.32 1.66
N PHE A 66 12.57 -1.32 0.86
CA PHE A 66 12.01 -1.13 -0.48
C PHE A 66 12.78 -1.95 -1.52
N LEU A 67 14.10 -1.92 -1.47
CA LEU A 67 14.96 -2.51 -2.48
C LEU A 67 14.90 -4.04 -2.44
N VAL A 68 14.91 -4.64 -1.24
CA VAL A 68 14.89 -6.10 -1.07
C VAL A 68 13.61 -6.72 -1.65
N PRO A 69 12.38 -6.28 -1.26
CA PRO A 69 11.14 -6.80 -1.84
C PRO A 69 10.98 -6.45 -3.32
N THR A 70 11.44 -5.28 -3.77
CA THR A 70 11.37 -4.89 -5.19
C THR A 70 12.21 -5.82 -6.06
N VAL A 71 13.48 -6.05 -5.70
CA VAL A 71 14.36 -6.97 -6.43
C VAL A 71 13.81 -8.40 -6.39
N LEU A 72 13.34 -8.84 -5.22
CA LEU A 72 12.76 -10.18 -5.06
C LEU A 72 11.48 -10.33 -5.91
N SER A 73 10.62 -9.30 -5.96
CA SER A 73 9.43 -9.27 -6.81
C SER A 73 9.80 -9.34 -8.30
N ILE A 74 10.81 -8.58 -8.73
CA ILE A 74 11.30 -8.60 -10.12
C ILE A 74 11.85 -9.99 -10.48
N LEU A 75 12.65 -10.61 -9.60
CA LEU A 75 13.20 -11.94 -9.83
C LEU A 75 12.09 -13.00 -9.93
N ILE A 76 11.10 -12.96 -9.03
CA ILE A 76 9.96 -13.88 -9.08
C ILE A 76 9.19 -13.71 -10.40
N VAL A 77 8.87 -12.47 -10.78
CA VAL A 77 8.16 -12.19 -12.04
C VAL A 77 8.98 -12.63 -13.24
N PHE A 78 10.30 -12.45 -13.23
CA PHE A 78 11.18 -12.88 -14.32
C PHE A 78 11.24 -14.41 -14.44
N ILE A 79 11.36 -15.13 -13.32
CA ILE A 79 11.32 -16.60 -13.30
C ILE A 79 9.95 -17.09 -13.79
N LEU A 80 8.86 -16.50 -13.30
CA LEU A 80 7.51 -16.85 -13.74
C LEU A 80 7.32 -16.58 -15.22
N THR A 81 7.73 -15.40 -15.72
CA THR A 81 7.65 -15.03 -17.13
C THR A 81 8.44 -16.01 -17.99
N LYS A 82 9.68 -16.33 -17.62
CA LYS A 82 10.52 -17.28 -18.36
C LYS A 82 9.91 -18.68 -18.34
N LYS A 83 9.44 -19.17 -17.18
CA LYS A 83 8.89 -20.52 -17.03
C LYS A 83 7.49 -20.68 -17.65
N LEU A 84 6.70 -19.62 -17.67
CA LEU A 84 5.33 -19.61 -18.22
C LEU A 84 5.32 -19.36 -19.73
N MET A 85 6.28 -18.60 -20.27
CA MET A 85 6.39 -18.30 -21.70
C MET A 85 7.18 -19.37 -22.49
N ILE A 86 8.21 -20.00 -21.92
CA ILE A 86 8.88 -21.17 -22.54
C ILE A 86 7.92 -22.34 -22.69
N LYS A 87 7.00 -22.53 -21.73
CA LYS A 87 5.99 -23.61 -21.79
C LYS A 87 5.00 -23.43 -22.95
N LYS A 88 4.83 -22.22 -23.49
CA LYS A 88 3.96 -21.97 -24.65
C LYS A 88 4.61 -22.33 -25.99
N THR A 89 5.95 -22.21 -26.12
CA THR A 89 6.67 -22.60 -27.34
C THR A 89 6.78 -24.11 -27.47
N THR A 90 7.14 -24.83 -26.40
CA THR A 90 7.24 -26.30 -26.44
C THR A 90 5.90 -27.02 -26.59
N LYS A 91 4.77 -26.35 -26.29
CA LYS A 91 3.43 -26.94 -26.53
C LYS A 91 2.97 -26.80 -27.98
N GLN A 92 3.35 -25.72 -28.68
CA GLN A 92 2.99 -25.55 -30.10
C GLN A 92 3.78 -26.50 -31.01
N GLU A 93 5.03 -26.83 -30.67
CA GLU A 93 5.86 -27.73 -31.49
C GLU A 93 5.41 -29.20 -31.42
N LYS A 94 4.66 -29.59 -30.37
CA LYS A 94 4.11 -30.96 -30.22
C LYS A 94 2.72 -31.16 -30.82
N GLU A 95 1.99 -30.09 -31.16
CA GLU A 95 0.67 -30.18 -31.82
C GLU A 95 0.76 -30.13 -33.35
N VAL A 96 1.96 -29.87 -33.92
CA VAL A 96 2.18 -29.84 -35.38
C VAL A 96 2.78 -31.14 -35.91
N GLU A 97 3.28 -32.02 -35.04
CA GLU A 97 3.83 -33.35 -35.39
C GLU A 97 2.88 -34.53 -35.09
N GLU A 98 1.65 -34.29 -34.63
CA GLU A 98 0.60 -35.32 -34.45
C GLU A 98 -0.47 -35.26 -35.55
#